data_AF-A0A1R3L1Z0-F1
#
_entry.id   AF-A0A1R3L1Z0-F1
#
_cell.length_a   1.000
_cell.length_b   1.000
_cell.length_c   1.000
_cell.angle_alpha   90.00
_cell.angle_beta   90.00
_cell.angle_gamma   90.00
#
_symmetry.space_group_name_H-M   'P 1'
#
loop_
_entity.id
_entity.type
_entity.pdbx_description
1 polymer ?
#
loop_
_entity_poly.entity_id
_entity_poly.type
_entity_poly.pdbx_seq_one_letter_code
_entity_poly.pdbx_strand_id
1 'polypeptide(L)'
;MALMEEQLVDEKLSSLVANDFAGYHFPVNADAPIIEVAFINKPDPNINPQGSKGLGEVGIIGTAAAIANAIYNATGKRLRDLPITPDKMKRKDFLRSGLIAAGMGAFPKIADASQKPSKKSLRFAFISDIHIKRGAAPEAGMAKALQHINQLKPKVDFIINGGDAIMDALAASKENAQDQWDLFHQIMQRENTLPIYSCIGNHDIYGWFQKNPEKTDPAYGKDWAIRELKMSNRFYRFNRAANSQKFPTTS
;
A
#
# COMPACT_ATOMS: atom_id res chain seq x y z
N MET A 1 4.32 5.90 12.90
CA MET A 1 3.11 5.74 12.08
C MET A 1 2.06 4.78 12.63
N ALA A 2 2.37 3.51 12.93
CA ALA A 2 1.32 2.52 13.22
C ALA A 2 0.70 2.65 14.62
N LEU A 3 1.51 2.96 15.64
CA LEU A 3 1.12 2.88 17.05
C LEU A 3 1.27 4.19 17.83
N MET A 4 2.09 5.13 17.34
CA MET A 4 2.57 6.27 18.14
C MET A 4 2.44 7.60 17.39
N GLU A 5 3.17 7.75 16.27
CA GLU A 5 3.24 9.05 15.59
C GLU A 5 1.88 9.57 15.10
N GLU A 6 1.57 10.77 15.54
CA GLU A 6 0.44 11.61 15.12
C GLU A 6 0.85 13.06 15.35
N GLN A 7 0.51 13.96 14.42
CA GLN A 7 0.69 15.39 14.61
C GLN A 7 -0.67 16.06 14.58
N LEU A 8 -1.11 16.58 15.73
CA LEU A 8 -2.39 17.27 15.85
C LEU A 8 -2.20 18.76 15.55
N VAL A 9 -3.24 19.37 14.96
CA VAL A 9 -3.33 20.79 14.66
C VAL A 9 -4.43 21.38 15.55
N ASP A 10 -4.10 22.47 16.26
CA ASP A 10 -5.10 23.30 16.91
C ASP A 10 -5.74 24.22 15.87
N GLU A 11 -6.98 23.94 15.50
CA GLU A 11 -7.71 24.71 14.48
C GLU A 11 -7.99 26.17 14.89
N LYS A 12 -8.06 26.46 16.19
CA LYS A 12 -8.33 27.82 16.69
C LYS A 12 -7.08 28.68 16.67
N LEU A 13 -5.95 28.09 17.02
CA LEU A 13 -4.66 28.77 17.11
C LEU A 13 -3.84 28.64 15.82
N SER A 14 -4.27 27.79 14.88
CA SER A 14 -3.54 27.46 13.65
C SER A 14 -2.10 27.02 13.91
N SER A 15 -1.91 26.25 14.99
CA SER A 15 -0.60 25.81 15.48
C SER A 15 -0.56 24.30 15.70
N LEU A 16 0.64 23.73 15.70
CA LEU A 16 0.85 22.32 16.02
C LEU A 16 0.74 22.08 17.53
N VAL A 17 -0.06 21.10 17.93
CA VAL A 17 -0.18 20.67 19.33
C VAL A 17 1.05 19.85 19.70
N ALA A 18 1.65 20.16 20.86
CA ALA A 18 2.77 19.42 21.43
C ALA A 18 3.93 19.24 20.44
N ASN A 19 4.32 20.34 19.78
CA ASN A 19 5.35 20.41 18.73
C ASN A 19 6.78 20.37 19.30
N ASP A 20 7.08 19.32 20.05
CA ASP A 20 8.38 19.01 20.63
C ASP A 20 8.56 17.48 20.68
N PHE A 21 9.76 17.02 21.04
CA PHE A 21 10.06 15.58 21.10
C PHE A 21 9.42 14.84 22.27
N ALA A 22 8.82 15.55 23.24
CA ALA A 22 8.06 14.91 24.30
C ALA A 22 6.61 14.67 23.86
N GLY A 23 6.03 15.61 23.11
CA GLY A 23 4.66 15.57 22.60
C GLY A 23 4.48 14.74 21.33
N TYR A 24 5.44 14.78 20.42
CA TYR A 24 5.44 13.95 19.22
C TYR A 24 6.04 12.58 19.54
N HIS A 25 5.18 11.58 19.76
CA HIS A 25 5.64 10.25 20.14
C HIS A 25 6.26 9.49 18.97
N PHE A 26 7.51 9.07 19.13
CA PHE A 26 8.23 8.16 18.24
C PHE A 26 8.81 6.98 19.03
N PRO A 27 9.04 5.82 18.39
CA PRO A 27 9.59 4.64 19.08
C PRO A 27 10.96 4.93 19.71
N VAL A 28 11.13 4.54 20.97
CA VAL A 28 12.43 4.52 21.64
C VAL A 28 13.02 3.11 21.59
N ASN A 29 14.26 2.95 22.08
CA ASN A 29 14.95 1.65 22.05
C ASN A 29 14.16 0.51 22.73
N ALA A 30 13.36 0.83 23.75
CA ALA A 30 12.52 -0.16 24.43
C ALA A 30 11.31 -0.64 23.60
N ASP A 31 10.90 0.12 22.58
CA ASP A 31 9.76 -0.22 21.72
C ASP A 31 10.17 -1.04 20.49
N ALA A 32 11.47 -1.11 20.20
CA ALA A 32 12.00 -1.79 19.04
C ALA A 32 11.87 -3.32 19.20
N PRO A 33 11.10 -4.01 18.34
CA PRO A 33 11.05 -5.46 18.36
C PRO A 33 12.34 -6.04 17.76
N ILE A 34 12.50 -7.36 17.86
CA ILE A 34 13.48 -8.08 17.05
C ILE A 34 13.07 -7.94 15.58
N ILE A 35 13.99 -7.45 14.74
CA ILE A 35 13.77 -7.27 13.30
C ILE A 35 14.68 -8.25 12.55
N GLU A 36 14.05 -9.16 11.81
CA GLU A 36 14.75 -10.04 10.89
C GLU A 36 14.62 -9.51 9.46
N VAL A 37 15.73 -9.49 8.72
CA VAL A 37 15.78 -8.99 7.34
C VAL A 37 16.30 -10.09 6.44
N ALA A 38 15.57 -10.38 5.36
CA ALA A 38 15.95 -11.34 4.34
C ALA A 38 16.00 -10.67 2.96
N PHE A 39 17.04 -10.99 2.19
CA PHE A 39 17.23 -10.47 0.84
C PHE A 39 17.00 -11.57 -0.20
N ILE A 40 16.28 -11.23 -1.27
CA ILE A 40 16.07 -12.14 -2.42
C ILE A 40 17.33 -12.23 -3.30
N ASN A 41 18.31 -11.32 -3.14
CA ASN A 41 19.61 -11.33 -3.82
C ASN A 41 19.51 -11.47 -5.35
N LYS A 42 18.57 -10.75 -5.98
CA LYS A 42 18.37 -10.75 -7.43
C LYS A 42 18.81 -9.42 -8.05
N PRO A 43 19.99 -9.36 -8.69
CA PRO A 43 20.44 -8.18 -9.42
C PRO A 43 19.52 -7.84 -10.59
N ASP A 44 19.44 -6.55 -10.92
CA ASP A 44 18.67 -6.05 -12.08
C ASP A 44 19.53 -5.18 -13.00
N PRO A 45 20.33 -5.81 -13.88
CA PRO A 45 21.24 -5.10 -14.77
C PRO A 45 20.52 -4.23 -15.81
N ASN A 46 19.18 -4.31 -15.91
CA ASN A 46 18.41 -3.45 -16.82
C ASN A 46 18.26 -2.03 -16.27
N ILE A 47 18.36 -1.83 -14.94
CA ILE A 47 18.19 -0.53 -14.30
C ILE A 47 19.54 0.20 -14.21
N ASN A 48 20.61 -0.51 -13.85
CA ASN A 48 21.97 0.01 -13.83
C ASN A 48 23.00 -1.12 -13.99
N PRO A 49 24.22 -0.83 -14.48
CA PRO A 49 25.27 -1.84 -14.68
C PRO A 49 25.61 -2.65 -13.42
N GLN A 50 25.42 -2.06 -12.24
CA GLN A 50 25.69 -2.69 -10.94
C GLN A 50 24.55 -3.64 -10.51
N GLY A 51 23.39 -3.62 -11.18
CA GLY A 51 22.21 -4.41 -10.83
C GLY A 51 21.57 -4.06 -9.48
N SER A 52 21.93 -2.93 -8.89
CA SER A 52 21.47 -2.47 -7.57
C SER A 52 20.09 -1.81 -7.64
N LYS A 53 19.36 -1.77 -6.53
CA LYS A 53 18.05 -1.11 -6.41
C LYS A 53 18.00 -0.27 -5.13
N GLY A 54 17.19 0.79 -5.15
CA GLY A 54 16.87 1.55 -3.93
C GLY A 54 16.12 0.69 -2.92
N LEU A 55 16.46 0.83 -1.64
CA LEU A 55 15.84 0.10 -0.53
C LEU A 55 15.34 1.02 0.60
N GLY A 56 15.70 2.31 0.58
CA GLY A 56 15.48 3.24 1.69
C GLY A 56 14.02 3.36 2.14
N GLU A 57 13.08 3.29 1.20
CA GLU A 57 11.65 3.45 1.49
C GLU A 57 10.89 2.12 1.51
N VAL A 58 11.36 1.12 0.75
CA VAL A 58 10.67 -0.16 0.56
C VAL A 58 10.39 -0.86 1.89
N GLY A 59 11.31 -0.73 2.86
CA GLY A 59 11.16 -1.32 4.19
C GLY A 59 10.02 -0.73 5.02
N ILE A 60 9.60 0.52 4.77
CA ILE A 60 8.60 1.20 5.61
C ILE A 60 7.17 1.11 5.04
N ILE A 61 7.01 1.01 3.72
CA ILE A 61 5.70 1.07 3.01
C ILE A 61 4.67 0.08 3.60
N GLY A 62 5.09 -1.16 3.85
CA GLY A 62 4.20 -2.23 4.33
C GLY A 62 4.00 -2.30 5.85
N THR A 63 4.83 -1.59 6.62
CA THR A 63 5.02 -1.85 8.06
C THR A 63 3.76 -1.53 8.87
N ALA A 64 3.15 -0.36 8.68
CA ALA A 64 1.96 0.01 9.44
C ALA A 64 0.76 -0.89 9.12
N ALA A 65 0.58 -1.28 7.85
CA ALA A 65 -0.46 -2.21 7.45
C ALA A 65 -0.26 -3.61 8.04
N ALA A 66 0.99 -4.10 8.07
CA ALA A 66 1.35 -5.38 8.67
C ALA A 66 1.04 -5.41 10.18
N ILE A 67 1.42 -4.36 10.91
CA ILE A 67 1.11 -4.21 12.35
C ILE A 67 -0.41 -4.17 12.56
N ALA A 68 -1.15 -3.37 11.80
CA ALA A 68 -2.61 -3.31 11.90
C ALA A 68 -3.29 -4.66 11.61
N ASN A 69 -2.76 -5.44 10.67
CA ASN A 69 -3.23 -6.80 10.39
C ASN A 69 -2.92 -7.77 11.53
N ALA A 70 -1.75 -7.66 12.16
CA ALA A 70 -1.39 -8.47 13.33
C ALA A 70 -2.32 -8.17 14.51
N ILE A 71 -2.65 -6.90 14.77
CA ILE A 71 -3.62 -6.50 15.80
C ILE A 71 -5.01 -7.06 15.48
N TYR A 72 -5.46 -6.98 14.24
CA TYR A 72 -6.72 -7.59 13.82
C TYR A 72 -6.72 -9.10 14.03
N ASN A 73 -5.64 -9.80 13.69
CA ASN A 73 -5.50 -11.23 13.90
C ASN A 73 -5.55 -11.60 15.40
N ALA A 74 -4.91 -10.80 16.25
CA ALA A 74 -4.86 -11.05 17.69
C ALA A 74 -6.19 -10.75 18.40
N THR A 75 -6.95 -9.76 17.95
CA THR A 75 -8.09 -9.18 18.70
C THR A 75 -9.44 -9.37 18.01
N GLY A 76 -9.44 -9.71 16.72
CA GLY A 76 -10.62 -9.71 15.85
C GLY A 76 -11.17 -8.31 15.55
N LYS A 77 -10.54 -7.23 16.04
CA LYS A 77 -10.99 -5.85 15.84
C LYS A 77 -10.19 -5.17 14.74
N ARG A 78 -10.90 -4.67 13.73
CA ARG A 78 -10.27 -3.93 12.63
C ARG A 78 -10.26 -2.44 12.95
N LEU A 79 -9.09 -1.91 13.25
CA LEU A 79 -8.84 -0.48 13.32
C LEU A 79 -8.33 0.02 11.96
N ARG A 80 -8.78 1.21 11.57
CA ARG A 80 -8.47 1.84 10.27
C ARG A 80 -7.84 3.22 10.42
N ASP A 81 -8.07 3.87 11.56
CA ASP A 81 -7.51 5.18 11.85
C ASP A 81 -6.24 5.01 12.69
N LEU A 82 -5.10 5.28 12.05
CA LEU A 82 -3.81 5.34 12.73
C LEU A 82 -3.71 6.66 13.53
N PRO A 83 -2.86 6.69 14.58
CA PRO A 83 -2.17 5.54 15.18
C PRO A 83 -3.14 4.61 15.93
N ILE A 84 -2.83 3.32 16.01
CA ILE A 84 -3.59 2.34 16.79
C ILE A 84 -3.09 2.40 18.24
N THR A 85 -3.72 3.28 19.02
CA THR A 85 -3.39 3.52 20.42
C THR A 85 -4.23 2.65 21.37
N PRO A 86 -3.80 2.46 22.63
CA PRO A 86 -4.53 1.64 23.60
C PRO A 86 -5.97 2.10 23.86
N ASP A 87 -6.26 3.40 23.84
CA ASP A 87 -7.61 3.97 24.02
C ASP A 87 -8.58 3.58 22.89
N LYS A 88 -8.06 3.31 21.69
CA LYS A 88 -8.85 2.76 20.57
C LYS A 88 -9.24 1.30 20.79
N MET A 89 -8.76 0.65 21.86
CA MET A 89 -9.04 -0.75 22.22
C MET A 89 -9.89 -0.86 23.49
N LYS A 90 -10.94 -1.69 23.48
CA LYS A 90 -11.77 -1.96 24.66
C LYS A 90 -11.26 -3.22 25.37
N ARG A 91 -11.41 -3.30 26.69
CA ARG A 91 -11.01 -4.47 27.50
C ARG A 91 -11.58 -5.80 26.97
N LYS A 92 -12.80 -5.79 26.44
CA LYS A 92 -13.44 -6.98 25.83
C LYS A 92 -12.75 -7.48 24.55
N ASP A 93 -12.04 -6.60 23.85
CA ASP A 93 -11.31 -6.93 22.63
C ASP A 93 -10.09 -7.81 22.95
N PHE A 94 -9.60 -7.79 24.20
CA PHE A 94 -8.53 -8.65 24.71
C PHE A 94 -9.03 -9.95 25.38
N LEU A 95 -10.25 -9.96 25.91
CA LEU A 95 -10.82 -11.13 26.61
C LEU A 95 -11.09 -12.31 25.66
N ARG A 96 -11.36 -12.05 24.37
CA ARG A 96 -11.45 -13.11 23.35
C ARG A 96 -10.12 -13.81 23.09
N SER A 97 -9.00 -13.11 23.29
CA SER A 97 -7.64 -13.64 23.14
C SER A 97 -7.17 -14.38 24.41
N GLY A 98 -7.61 -13.93 25.59
CA GLY A 98 -7.24 -14.51 26.90
C GLY A 98 -7.82 -15.91 27.18
N LEU A 99 -8.98 -16.26 26.62
CA LEU A 99 -9.57 -17.59 26.77
C LEU A 99 -8.77 -18.70 26.07
N ILE A 100 -7.86 -18.35 25.16
CA ILE A 100 -6.94 -19.32 24.53
C ILE A 100 -5.70 -19.56 25.42
N ALA A 101 -5.26 -18.56 26.18
CA ALA A 101 -4.05 -18.65 27.00
C ALA A 101 -4.26 -19.34 28.36
N ALA A 102 -5.45 -19.26 28.95
CA ALA A 102 -5.72 -19.85 30.28
C ALA A 102 -5.92 -21.39 30.27
N GLY A 103 -5.96 -22.03 29.09
CA GLY A 103 -6.16 -23.48 28.95
C GLY A 103 -4.88 -24.31 28.74
N MET A 104 -3.70 -23.70 28.65
CA MET A 104 -2.45 -24.39 28.26
C MET A 104 -1.65 -24.98 29.42
N GLY A 105 -2.34 -25.58 30.40
CA GLY A 105 -1.72 -26.40 31.45
C GLY A 105 -1.39 -27.84 31.03
N ALA A 106 -1.67 -28.22 29.78
CA ALA A 106 -1.28 -29.52 29.24
C ALA A 106 -0.74 -29.30 27.82
N PHE A 107 0.50 -29.72 27.56
CA PHE A 107 0.99 -29.90 26.20
C PHE A 107 0.09 -30.92 25.51
N PRO A 108 -0.74 -30.55 24.52
CA PRO A 108 -1.46 -31.54 23.75
C PRO A 108 -0.41 -32.24 22.89
N LYS A 109 -0.45 -33.58 22.85
CA LYS A 109 0.14 -34.34 21.75
C LYS A 109 -0.25 -33.65 20.45
N ILE A 110 0.71 -33.50 19.54
CA ILE A 110 0.49 -33.05 18.17
C ILE A 110 -0.44 -34.09 17.53
N ALA A 111 -1.74 -33.91 17.75
CA ALA A 111 -2.78 -34.58 17.00
C ALA A 111 -2.65 -34.00 15.61
N ASP A 112 -2.42 -34.89 14.65
CA ASP A 112 -2.38 -34.58 13.23
C ASP A 112 -3.69 -33.84 12.90
N ALA A 113 -3.58 -32.51 12.85
CA ALA A 113 -4.71 -31.65 12.59
C ALA A 113 -5.04 -31.87 11.13
N SER A 114 -6.00 -32.76 10.88
CA SER A 114 -6.63 -32.92 9.58
C SER A 114 -6.85 -31.51 9.01
N GLN A 115 -6.07 -31.20 7.97
CA GLN A 115 -6.00 -29.86 7.41
C GLN A 115 -7.41 -29.43 7.06
N LYS A 116 -7.99 -28.52 7.86
CA LYS A 116 -9.22 -27.81 7.46
C LYS A 116 -8.96 -27.31 6.04
N PRO A 117 -9.88 -27.53 5.07
CA PRO A 117 -9.67 -27.09 3.71
C PRO A 117 -9.31 -25.61 3.75
N SER A 118 -8.12 -25.27 3.25
CA SER A 118 -7.58 -23.93 3.43
C SER A 118 -8.57 -22.93 2.86
N LYS A 119 -9.03 -21.99 3.69
CA LYS A 119 -9.80 -20.84 3.20
C LYS A 119 -8.95 -20.21 2.10
N LYS A 120 -9.46 -20.13 0.86
CA LYS A 120 -8.75 -19.47 -0.24
C LYS A 120 -8.27 -18.09 0.25
N SER A 121 -6.97 -17.97 0.50
CA SER A 121 -6.35 -16.73 0.94
C SER A 121 -6.51 -15.72 -0.19
N LEU A 122 -6.98 -14.51 0.11
CA LEU A 122 -6.95 -13.41 -0.86
C LEU A 122 -5.48 -13.11 -1.20
N ARG A 123 -5.15 -13.08 -2.49
CA ARG A 123 -3.78 -12.83 -2.97
C ARG A 123 -3.81 -11.59 -3.85
N PHE A 124 -2.86 -10.69 -3.64
CA PHE A 124 -2.72 -9.52 -4.51
C PHE A 124 -1.24 -9.35 -4.87
N ALA A 125 -1.00 -8.72 -6.02
CA ALA A 125 0.33 -8.20 -6.35
C ALA A 125 0.35 -6.71 -5.98
N PHE A 126 1.39 -6.28 -5.27
CA PHE A 126 1.64 -4.87 -5.02
C PHE A 126 2.74 -4.41 -5.99
N ILE A 127 2.41 -3.43 -6.82
CA ILE A 127 3.35 -2.73 -7.70
C ILE A 127 3.38 -1.28 -7.25
N SER A 128 4.54 -0.65 -7.18
CA SER A 128 4.71 0.75 -6.76
C SER A 128 5.84 1.35 -7.57
N ASP A 129 5.89 2.68 -7.64
CA ASP A 129 7.02 3.41 -8.21
C ASP A 129 7.30 3.00 -9.66
N ILE A 130 6.24 2.81 -10.45
CA ILE A 130 6.33 2.34 -11.83
C ILE A 130 7.11 3.35 -12.67
N HIS A 131 6.89 4.65 -12.42
CA HIS A 131 7.57 5.77 -13.07
C HIS A 131 7.64 5.61 -14.59
N ILE A 132 6.50 5.30 -15.23
CA ILE A 132 6.51 4.98 -16.66
C ILE A 132 6.84 6.21 -17.50
N LYS A 133 7.67 6.01 -18.52
CA LYS A 133 7.97 6.99 -19.57
C LYS A 133 8.32 6.25 -20.86
N ARG A 134 8.23 6.94 -22.00
CA ARG A 134 8.65 6.38 -23.29
C ARG A 134 10.09 5.88 -23.23
N GLY A 135 10.32 4.73 -23.83
CA GLY A 135 11.64 4.14 -23.95
C GLY A 135 11.59 2.61 -23.92
N ALA A 136 12.49 1.99 -24.67
CA ALA A 136 12.52 0.54 -24.81
C ALA A 136 12.60 -0.20 -23.47
N ALA A 137 13.43 0.28 -22.53
CA ALA A 137 13.61 -0.36 -21.23
C ALA A 137 12.42 -0.18 -20.27
N PRO A 138 11.90 1.04 -20.01
CA PRO A 138 10.72 1.22 -19.16
C PRO A 138 9.49 0.44 -19.65
N GLU A 139 9.21 0.48 -20.96
CA GLU A 139 8.05 -0.19 -21.54
C GLU A 139 8.16 -1.72 -21.44
N ALA A 140 9.32 -2.28 -21.79
CA ALA A 140 9.58 -3.70 -21.64
C ALA A 140 9.59 -4.14 -20.17
N GLY A 141 10.07 -3.28 -19.25
CA GLY A 141 10.11 -3.55 -17.81
C GLY A 141 8.71 -3.69 -17.21
N MET A 142 7.84 -2.70 -17.45
CA MET A 142 6.46 -2.73 -16.98
C MET A 142 5.69 -3.91 -17.60
N ALA A 143 5.86 -4.16 -18.89
CA ALA A 143 5.22 -5.30 -19.57
C ALA A 143 5.66 -6.64 -18.95
N LYS A 144 6.96 -6.85 -18.76
CA LYS A 144 7.49 -8.07 -18.10
C LYS A 144 6.97 -8.23 -16.68
N ALA A 145 6.84 -7.14 -15.91
CA ALA A 145 6.29 -7.20 -14.55
C ALA A 145 4.83 -7.67 -14.55
N LEU A 146 3.99 -7.11 -15.43
CA LEU A 146 2.58 -7.50 -15.56
C LEU A 146 2.44 -8.95 -16.07
N GLN A 147 3.24 -9.34 -17.06
CA GLN A 147 3.29 -10.72 -17.57
C GLN A 147 3.70 -11.71 -16.46
N HIS A 148 4.68 -11.34 -15.62
CA HIS A 148 5.08 -12.15 -14.48
C HIS A 148 3.94 -12.31 -13.48
N ILE A 149 3.24 -11.22 -13.13
CA ILE A 149 2.07 -11.25 -12.23
C ILE A 149 1.00 -12.20 -12.77
N ASN A 150 0.70 -12.15 -14.08
CA ASN A 150 -0.27 -13.04 -14.72
C ASN A 150 0.13 -14.53 -14.63
N GLN A 151 1.43 -14.83 -14.55
CA GLN A 151 1.98 -16.19 -14.52
C GLN A 151 2.17 -16.74 -13.09
N LEU A 152 1.99 -15.93 -12.04
CA LEU A 152 2.17 -16.36 -10.66
C LEU A 152 1.29 -17.57 -10.31
N LYS A 153 1.89 -18.55 -9.63
CA LYS A 153 1.22 -19.73 -9.08
C LYS A 153 1.52 -19.82 -7.58
N PRO A 154 0.50 -19.77 -6.70
CA PRO A 154 -0.93 -19.54 -7.00
C PRO A 154 -1.20 -18.14 -7.53
N LYS A 155 -2.20 -18.02 -8.43
CA LYS A 155 -2.63 -16.76 -9.04
C LYS A 155 -2.99 -15.70 -7.98
N VAL A 156 -2.78 -14.45 -8.32
CA VAL A 156 -3.30 -13.31 -7.55
C VAL A 156 -4.70 -12.93 -8.04
N ASP A 157 -5.51 -12.37 -7.15
CA ASP A 157 -6.89 -11.96 -7.41
C ASP A 157 -6.98 -10.56 -8.04
N PHE A 158 -6.05 -9.65 -7.70
CA PHE A 158 -5.98 -8.28 -8.22
C PHE A 158 -4.58 -7.68 -8.00
N ILE A 159 -4.38 -6.49 -8.57
CA ILE A 159 -3.19 -5.66 -8.41
C ILE A 159 -3.52 -4.45 -7.54
N ILE A 160 -2.60 -4.08 -6.64
CA ILE A 160 -2.58 -2.77 -5.99
C ILE A 160 -1.41 -1.99 -6.58
N ASN A 161 -1.70 -0.83 -7.18
CA ASN A 161 -0.69 0.16 -7.55
C ASN A 161 -0.47 1.14 -6.38
N GLY A 162 0.75 1.24 -5.89
CA GLY A 162 1.15 2.10 -4.77
C GLY A 162 1.18 3.59 -5.08
N GLY A 163 1.14 3.96 -6.37
CA GLY A 163 1.32 5.34 -6.83
C GLY A 163 2.57 5.47 -7.68
N ASP A 164 2.82 6.70 -8.15
CA ASP A 164 3.89 7.05 -9.08
C ASP A 164 3.82 6.14 -10.33
N ALA A 165 2.63 6.12 -10.92
CA ALA A 165 2.36 5.37 -12.14
C ALA A 165 3.18 5.93 -13.30
N ILE A 166 3.26 7.25 -13.39
CA ILE A 166 4.02 7.98 -14.41
C ILE A 166 5.33 8.55 -13.84
N MET A 167 6.32 8.78 -14.69
CA MET A 167 7.66 9.25 -14.30
C MET A 167 7.63 10.62 -13.60
N ASP A 168 6.96 11.61 -14.16
CA ASP A 168 6.81 12.92 -13.52
C ASP A 168 5.74 13.79 -14.18
N ALA A 169 4.84 14.34 -13.35
CA ALA A 169 3.90 15.40 -13.71
C ALA A 169 4.12 16.69 -12.89
N LEU A 170 5.01 16.69 -11.88
CA LEU A 170 5.14 17.80 -10.93
C LEU A 170 5.64 19.08 -11.62
N ALA A 171 6.69 18.95 -12.43
CA ALA A 171 7.29 20.05 -13.20
C ALA A 171 7.17 19.87 -14.72
N ALA A 172 6.56 18.78 -15.18
CA ALA A 172 6.42 18.46 -16.60
C ALA A 172 5.44 19.39 -17.33
N SER A 173 5.57 19.45 -18.67
CA SER A 173 4.52 20.02 -19.52
C SER A 173 3.31 19.08 -19.57
N LYS A 174 2.15 19.63 -19.92
CA LYS A 174 0.91 18.85 -20.02
C LYS A 174 1.03 17.74 -21.06
N GLU A 175 1.69 18.02 -22.18
CA GLU A 175 1.92 17.06 -23.26
C GLU A 175 2.79 15.89 -22.79
N ASN A 176 3.86 16.17 -22.04
CA ASN A 176 4.73 15.14 -21.48
C ASN A 176 4.01 14.30 -20.42
N ALA A 177 3.18 14.90 -19.56
CA ALA A 177 2.38 14.15 -18.60
C ALA A 177 1.32 13.29 -19.29
N GLN A 178 0.66 13.82 -20.32
CA GLN A 178 -0.32 13.08 -21.12
C GLN A 178 0.31 11.88 -21.84
N ASP A 179 1.48 12.04 -22.49
CA ASP A 179 2.15 10.93 -23.16
C ASP A 179 2.53 9.79 -22.19
N GLN A 180 2.91 10.13 -20.95
CA GLN A 180 3.16 9.13 -19.91
C GLN A 180 1.89 8.40 -19.48
N TRP A 181 0.76 9.11 -19.30
CA TRP A 181 -0.54 8.49 -19.01
C TRP A 181 -1.02 7.59 -20.16
N ASP A 182 -0.89 8.06 -21.41
CA ASP A 182 -1.25 7.29 -22.60
C ASP A 182 -0.43 5.99 -22.67
N LEU A 183 0.87 6.08 -22.39
CA LEU A 183 1.74 4.92 -22.35
C LEU A 183 1.37 3.96 -21.22
N PHE A 184 1.11 4.48 -20.01
CA PHE A 184 0.64 3.67 -18.88
C PHE A 184 -0.60 2.88 -19.26
N HIS A 185 -1.60 3.55 -19.84
CA HIS A 185 -2.85 2.92 -20.28
C HIS A 185 -2.63 1.91 -21.40
N GLN A 186 -1.78 2.23 -22.37
CA GLN A 186 -1.46 1.33 -23.48
C GLN A 186 -0.86 0.00 -22.96
N ILE A 187 0.10 0.06 -22.04
CA ILE A 187 0.72 -1.14 -21.46
C ILE A 187 -0.27 -1.88 -20.57
N MET A 188 -1.02 -1.16 -19.73
CA MET A 188 -2.04 -1.77 -18.87
C MET A 188 -3.11 -2.50 -19.69
N GLN A 189 -3.60 -1.91 -20.77
CA GLN A 189 -4.58 -2.55 -21.65
C GLN A 189 -4.01 -3.78 -22.37
N ARG A 190 -2.73 -3.73 -22.76
CA ARG A 190 -2.08 -4.83 -23.50
C ARG A 190 -1.71 -6.01 -22.59
N GLU A 191 -1.21 -5.73 -21.39
CA GLU A 191 -0.52 -6.74 -20.57
C GLU A 191 -1.27 -7.12 -19.29
N ASN A 192 -2.16 -6.28 -18.75
CA ASN A 192 -2.85 -6.57 -17.50
C ASN A 192 -4.22 -7.26 -17.75
N THR A 193 -4.43 -8.39 -17.09
CA THR A 193 -5.70 -9.16 -17.18
C THR A 193 -6.52 -9.10 -15.89
N LEU A 194 -6.01 -8.42 -14.86
CA LEU A 194 -6.57 -8.42 -13.52
C LEU A 194 -7.18 -7.06 -13.16
N PRO A 195 -8.14 -7.00 -12.22
CA PRO A 195 -8.53 -5.75 -11.61
C PRO A 195 -7.31 -5.05 -10.98
N ILE A 196 -7.21 -3.73 -11.15
CA ILE A 196 -6.18 -2.89 -10.51
C ILE A 196 -6.84 -1.82 -9.64
N TYR A 197 -6.25 -1.59 -8.48
CA TYR A 197 -6.66 -0.56 -7.52
C TYR A 197 -5.46 0.32 -7.22
N SER A 198 -5.57 1.63 -7.45
CA SER A 198 -4.41 2.52 -7.45
C SER A 198 -4.47 3.54 -6.35
N CYS A 199 -3.33 3.81 -5.72
CA CYS A 199 -3.08 5.02 -4.95
C CYS A 199 -2.48 6.10 -5.87
N ILE A 200 -2.44 7.34 -5.38
CA ILE A 200 -1.80 8.47 -6.07
C ILE A 200 -0.44 8.67 -5.41
N GLY A 201 0.63 8.64 -6.19
CA GLY A 201 1.96 9.07 -5.75
C GLY A 201 2.20 10.54 -6.08
N ASN A 202 3.26 11.14 -5.54
CA ASN A 202 3.53 12.56 -5.78
C ASN A 202 3.88 12.83 -7.25
N HIS A 203 4.53 11.91 -7.96
CA HIS A 203 4.87 12.07 -9.38
C HIS A 203 3.66 12.04 -10.30
N ASP A 204 2.52 11.52 -9.83
CA ASP A 204 1.25 11.54 -10.57
C ASP A 204 0.57 12.92 -10.55
N ILE A 205 1.02 13.83 -9.69
CA ILE A 205 0.34 15.09 -9.40
C ILE A 205 0.85 16.20 -10.31
N TYR A 206 -0.05 16.79 -11.08
CA TYR A 206 0.33 17.76 -12.10
C TYR A 206 0.48 19.19 -11.54
N GLY A 207 1.58 19.83 -11.91
CA GLY A 207 1.74 21.29 -11.81
C GLY A 207 2.20 21.82 -10.45
N TRP A 208 2.44 20.98 -9.43
CA TRP A 208 2.88 21.46 -8.12
C TRP A 208 4.26 22.13 -8.12
N PHE A 209 5.16 21.76 -9.04
CA PHE A 209 6.51 22.32 -9.16
C PHE A 209 6.70 23.16 -10.44
N GLN A 210 5.61 23.48 -11.14
CA GLN A 210 5.67 24.45 -12.24
C GLN A 210 5.95 25.84 -11.70
N LYS A 211 6.80 26.61 -12.41
CA LYS A 211 7.21 27.96 -11.99
C LYS A 211 6.02 28.93 -11.89
N ASN A 212 5.07 28.81 -12.81
CA ASN A 212 3.84 29.62 -12.87
C ASN A 212 2.64 28.70 -13.15
N PRO A 213 2.13 27.97 -12.14
CA PRO A 213 1.09 26.98 -12.36
C PRO A 213 -0.27 27.62 -12.60
N GLU A 214 -0.98 27.18 -13.64
CA GLU A 214 -2.38 27.52 -13.86
C GLU A 214 -3.28 26.69 -12.93
N LYS A 215 -3.52 27.18 -11.71
CA LYS A 215 -4.30 26.46 -10.69
C LYS A 215 -5.77 26.21 -11.07
N THR A 216 -6.27 26.90 -12.08
CA THR A 216 -7.62 26.73 -12.64
C THR A 216 -7.69 25.67 -13.73
N ASP A 217 -6.55 25.16 -14.22
CA ASP A 217 -6.53 24.06 -15.17
C ASP A 217 -7.16 22.82 -14.51
N PRO A 218 -8.17 22.16 -15.12
CA PRO A 218 -8.75 20.92 -14.61
C PRO A 218 -7.74 19.79 -14.41
N ALA A 219 -6.55 19.90 -14.98
CA ALA A 219 -5.44 18.98 -14.79
C ALA A 219 -4.64 19.25 -13.50
N TYR A 220 -4.67 20.48 -12.97
CA TYR A 220 -3.83 20.89 -11.83
C TYR A 220 -4.13 20.10 -10.56
N GLY A 221 -3.08 19.72 -9.84
CA GLY A 221 -3.18 18.92 -8.63
C GLY A 221 -3.52 17.45 -8.93
N LYS A 222 -4.26 16.83 -8.01
CA LYS A 222 -4.51 15.38 -8.04
C LYS A 222 -5.69 14.96 -8.92
N ASP A 223 -6.51 15.91 -9.38
CA ASP A 223 -7.76 15.59 -10.07
C ASP A 223 -7.53 14.87 -11.40
N TRP A 224 -6.43 15.18 -12.08
CA TRP A 224 -6.04 14.45 -13.28
C TRP A 224 -5.69 12.99 -12.96
N ALA A 225 -4.80 12.75 -11.99
CA ALA A 225 -4.45 11.40 -11.55
C ALA A 225 -5.67 10.59 -11.10
N ILE A 226 -6.63 11.20 -10.39
CA ILE A 226 -7.88 10.56 -9.98
C ILE A 226 -8.66 10.05 -11.20
N ARG A 227 -8.77 10.86 -12.26
CA ARG A 227 -9.45 10.47 -13.51
C ARG A 227 -8.71 9.35 -14.23
N GLU A 228 -7.40 9.50 -14.41
CA GLU A 228 -6.57 8.52 -15.13
C GLU A 228 -6.57 7.16 -14.42
N LEU A 229 -6.40 7.17 -13.10
CA LEU A 229 -6.40 5.96 -12.27
C LEU A 229 -7.81 5.43 -11.96
N LYS A 230 -8.86 6.07 -12.48
CA LYS A 230 -10.28 5.70 -12.31
C LYS A 230 -10.66 5.52 -10.83
N MET A 231 -10.15 6.40 -9.98
CA MET A 231 -10.36 6.36 -8.54
C MET A 231 -11.73 6.95 -8.18
N SER A 232 -12.68 6.11 -7.80
CA SER A 232 -14.02 6.54 -7.37
C SER A 232 -14.08 6.93 -5.88
N ASN A 233 -13.10 6.49 -5.08
CA ASN A 233 -13.09 6.66 -3.63
C ASN A 233 -11.67 6.99 -3.14
N ARG A 234 -11.58 7.64 -1.98
CA ARG A 234 -10.30 7.94 -1.32
C ARG A 234 -9.61 6.71 -0.72
N PHE A 235 -10.32 5.60 -0.61
CA PHE A 235 -9.81 4.33 -0.08
C PHE A 235 -10.53 3.15 -0.73
N TYR A 236 -9.90 1.99 -0.70
CA TYR A 236 -10.50 0.72 -1.12
C TYR A 236 -10.80 -0.17 0.08
N ARG A 237 -11.91 -0.91 0.01
CA ARG A 237 -12.26 -1.93 0.99
C ARG A 237 -12.53 -3.24 0.27
N PHE A 238 -11.68 -4.23 0.53
CA PHE A 238 -11.84 -5.58 0.00
C PHE A 238 -12.55 -6.47 1.03
N ASN A 239 -13.83 -6.77 0.81
CA ASN A 239 -14.56 -7.76 1.60
C ASN A 239 -14.68 -9.05 0.79
N ARG A 240 -13.68 -9.94 0.85
CA ARG A 240 -13.83 -11.30 0.29
C ARG A 240 -13.75 -12.32 1.40
N ALA A 241 -14.92 -12.68 1.94
CA ALA A 241 -15.06 -13.94 2.65
C ALA A 241 -15.05 -15.06 1.61
N ALA A 242 -14.32 -16.15 1.87
CA ALA A 242 -14.32 -17.32 1.00
C ALA A 242 -15.78 -17.76 0.76
N ASN A 243 -16.23 -17.67 -0.50
CA ASN A 243 -17.57 -17.96 -1.03
C ASN A 243 -18.60 -16.81 -0.95
N SER A 244 -18.58 -15.93 -1.94
CA SER A 244 -19.78 -15.63 -2.73
C SER A 244 -19.40 -14.84 -3.99
N GLN A 245 -19.82 -15.34 -5.15
CA GLN A 245 -20.08 -14.49 -6.31
C GLN A 245 -21.20 -13.54 -5.90
N LYS A 246 -20.89 -12.24 -5.83
CA LYS A 246 -21.79 -11.11 -6.15
C LYS A 246 -21.03 -9.82 -5.84
N PHE A 247 -20.72 -9.07 -6.89
CA PHE A 247 -20.34 -7.66 -6.77
C PHE A 247 -21.56 -6.89 -6.23
N PRO A 248 -21.46 -6.12 -5.14
CA PRO A 248 -22.51 -5.19 -4.80
C PRO A 248 -22.44 -3.99 -5.75
N THR A 249 -23.55 -3.75 -6.43
CA THR A 249 -23.90 -2.47 -7.03
C THR A 249 -23.95 -1.39 -5.94
N THR A 250 -23.60 -0.17 -6.34
CA THR A 250 -23.62 1.08 -5.60
C THR A 250 -24.89 1.29 -4.76
N SER A 251 -24.70 1.81 -3.55
CA SER A 251 -25.64 2.70 -2.83
C SER A 251 -24.92 3.99 -2.52
#